data_AF-A0A1S0U0Y3-F1
#
_entry.id   AF-A0A1S0U0Y3-F1
#
_cell.length_a   1.000
_cell.length_b   1.000
_cell.length_c   1.000
_cell.angle_alpha   90.00
_cell.angle_beta   90.00
_cell.angle_gamma   90.00
#
_symmetry.space_group_name_H-M   'P 1'
#
loop_
_entity.id
_entity.type
_entity.pdbx_description
1 polymer ?
#
loop_
_entity_poly.entity_id
_entity_poly.type
_entity_poly.pdbx_seq_one_letter_code
_entity_poly.pdbx_strand_id
1 'polypeptide(L)'
;MTLNDLTEAVIERSCLCGRNNENFKKNDEYLLLLLKISSVRIVSTLQNLAHHINAEITYLIELSRWKLLEEMSKYFPRLFYQPSVIDSIDALIDNIRNQLFITTEISPQQIENEIEKTVQEFFVQLIPATFLCITTGPCKSVSQSYANCLQNNSPFWRTFFGMEPDKLSANLWQTVMKYRLMEDTIDKLHRLAMEVEVVNNSCITKHANVMASCASICIPMKQETINHCSDDCKHAMHECLREGASDWDSFISVLQKLSTNFDKGFTELEKGVIRSISYAMEMQAPMIAKTILRKCGRINFAKTPDNIRHIDYQKPDPVQKRVVFTIRQVK
;
A
#
# COMPACT_ATOMS: atom_id res chain seq x y z
N MET A 1 45.53 -26.41 60.16
CA MET A 1 45.33 -25.70 58.87
C MET A 1 46.69 -25.40 58.31
N THR A 2 47.17 -26.27 57.42
CA THR A 2 48.41 -26.05 56.68
C THR A 2 48.12 -25.21 55.43
N LEU A 3 49.16 -24.62 54.84
CA LEU A 3 49.05 -23.80 53.63
C LEU A 3 48.40 -24.57 52.46
N ASN A 4 48.50 -25.90 52.44
CA ASN A 4 47.84 -26.78 51.46
C ASN A 4 46.31 -26.82 51.61
N ASP A 5 45.79 -26.70 52.83
CA ASP A 5 44.34 -26.68 53.10
C ASP A 5 43.68 -25.40 52.55
N LEU A 6 44.44 -24.30 52.45
CA LEU A 6 44.00 -23.04 51.84
C LEU A 6 44.06 -23.07 50.32
N THR A 7 44.99 -23.81 49.71
CA THR A 7 45.09 -23.95 48.27
C THR A 7 43.99 -24.85 47.71
N GLU A 8 43.64 -25.93 48.40
CA GLU A 8 42.51 -26.79 48.00
C GLU A 8 41.16 -26.07 48.14
N ALA A 9 40.95 -25.28 49.19
CA ALA A 9 39.73 -24.49 49.38
C ALA A 9 39.56 -23.34 48.36
N VAL A 10 40.66 -22.84 47.77
CA VAL A 10 40.62 -21.81 46.72
C VAL A 10 40.42 -22.44 45.32
N ILE A 11 40.89 -23.67 45.11
CA ILE A 11 40.65 -24.42 43.87
C ILE A 11 39.20 -24.92 43.80
N GLU A 12 38.59 -25.30 44.93
CA GLU A 12 37.17 -25.70 44.98
C GLU A 12 36.17 -24.54 44.78
N ARG A 13 36.61 -23.28 44.92
CA ARG A 13 35.75 -22.09 44.76
C ARG A 13 35.97 -21.29 43.47
N SER A 14 36.97 -21.65 42.67
CA SER A 14 37.21 -20.98 41.39
C SER A 14 36.68 -21.84 40.25
N CYS A 15 35.36 -21.79 40.07
CA CYS A 15 34.79 -22.22 38.82
C CYS A 15 35.25 -21.30 37.70
N LEU A 16 36.36 -21.69 37.04
CA LEU A 16 36.91 -20.99 35.89
C LEU A 16 35.99 -21.21 34.68
N CYS A 17 34.89 -20.47 34.64
CA CYS A 17 33.98 -20.36 33.49
C CYS A 17 34.75 -19.94 32.20
N GLY A 18 35.98 -19.43 32.31
CA GLY A 18 36.85 -19.09 31.18
C GLY A 18 37.41 -20.26 30.36
N ARG A 19 37.21 -21.53 30.75
CA ARG A 19 37.72 -22.71 29.99
C ARG A 19 36.73 -23.35 29.01
N ASN A 20 35.47 -22.91 28.98
CA ASN A 20 34.38 -23.57 28.23
C ASN A 20 33.93 -22.82 26.96
N ASN A 21 34.85 -22.18 26.22
CA ASN A 21 34.54 -21.46 24.98
C ASN A 21 33.74 -22.29 23.95
N GLU A 22 33.92 -23.61 23.90
CA GLU A 22 33.16 -24.48 22.99
C GLU A 22 31.69 -24.66 23.37
N ASN A 23 31.35 -24.65 24.67
CA ASN A 23 29.96 -24.74 25.13
C ASN A 23 29.24 -23.41 24.95
N PHE A 24 29.94 -22.28 25.12
CA PHE A 24 29.39 -20.96 24.77
C PHE A 24 29.05 -20.89 23.28
N LYS A 25 29.99 -21.29 22.39
CA LYS A 25 29.73 -21.34 20.94
C LYS A 25 28.54 -22.22 20.55
N LYS A 26 28.36 -23.39 21.17
CA LYS A 26 27.19 -24.26 20.90
C LYS A 26 25.88 -23.64 21.35
N ASN A 27 25.86 -22.93 22.49
CA ASN A 27 24.67 -22.24 22.97
C ASN A 27 24.34 -21.01 22.09
N ASP A 28 25.36 -20.34 21.57
CA ASP A 28 25.23 -19.23 20.63
C ASP A 28 24.58 -19.70 19.31
N GLU A 29 25.08 -20.81 18.75
CA GLU A 29 24.51 -21.45 17.55
C GLU A 29 23.06 -21.93 17.76
N TYR A 30 22.75 -22.47 18.94
CA TYR A 30 21.39 -22.91 19.29
C TYR A 30 20.40 -21.75 19.39
N LEU A 31 20.79 -20.65 20.05
CA LEU A 31 19.95 -19.44 20.14
C LEU A 31 19.70 -18.84 18.76
N LEU A 32 20.74 -18.71 17.94
CA LEU A 32 20.62 -18.21 16.56
C LEU A 32 19.68 -19.10 15.73
N LEU A 33 19.76 -20.42 15.88
CA LEU A 33 18.86 -21.36 15.23
C LEU A 33 17.40 -21.19 15.69
N LEU A 34 17.15 -21.01 16.99
CA LEU A 34 15.80 -20.76 17.51
C LEU A 34 15.20 -19.45 17.00
N LEU A 35 16.00 -18.39 16.99
CA LEU A 35 15.60 -17.09 16.43
C LEU A 35 15.29 -17.20 14.94
N LYS A 36 16.13 -17.92 14.19
CA LYS A 36 15.91 -18.22 12.77
C LYS A 36 14.63 -19.01 12.50
N ILE A 37 14.39 -20.09 13.25
CA ILE A 37 13.16 -20.88 13.09
C ILE A 37 11.92 -20.02 13.41
N SER A 38 12.03 -19.15 14.42
CA SER A 38 10.95 -18.25 14.82
C SER A 38 10.70 -17.16 13.78
N SER A 39 11.75 -16.58 13.20
CA SER A 39 11.64 -15.52 12.19
C SER A 39 11.07 -16.03 10.87
N VAL A 40 11.35 -17.26 10.44
CA VAL A 40 10.83 -17.84 9.18
C VAL A 40 9.31 -17.74 9.08
N ARG A 41 8.58 -18.00 10.18
CA ARG A 41 7.11 -17.89 10.20
C ARG A 41 6.65 -16.45 10.02
N ILE A 42 7.35 -15.51 10.62
CA ILE A 42 7.06 -14.08 10.54
C ILE A 42 7.34 -13.55 9.12
N VAL A 43 8.51 -13.90 8.57
CA VAL A 43 8.93 -13.57 7.20
C VAL A 43 7.89 -14.04 6.17
N SER A 44 7.46 -15.30 6.25
CA SER A 44 6.44 -15.85 5.36
C SER A 44 5.09 -15.13 5.52
N THR A 45 4.72 -14.77 6.76
CA THR A 45 3.49 -14.03 7.02
C THR A 45 3.52 -12.63 6.40
N LEU A 46 4.65 -11.92 6.51
CA LEU A 46 4.82 -10.58 5.94
C LEU A 46 4.83 -10.61 4.40
N GLN A 47 5.46 -11.60 3.78
CA GLN A 47 5.42 -11.79 2.32
C GLN A 47 3.99 -12.03 1.82
N ASN A 48 3.23 -12.89 2.51
CA ASN A 48 1.83 -13.12 2.20
C ASN A 48 0.99 -11.85 2.39
N LEU A 49 1.27 -11.06 3.44
CA LEU A 49 0.58 -9.80 3.68
C LEU A 49 0.83 -8.78 2.56
N ALA A 50 2.08 -8.61 2.12
CA ALA A 50 2.44 -7.74 0.99
C ALA A 50 1.68 -8.15 -0.27
N HIS A 51 1.68 -9.46 -0.59
CA HIS A 51 0.95 -9.98 -1.75
C HIS A 51 -0.56 -9.73 -1.65
N HIS A 52 -1.16 -9.93 -0.47
CA HIS A 52 -2.58 -9.67 -0.25
C HIS A 52 -2.95 -8.20 -0.39
N ILE A 53 -2.13 -7.28 0.11
CA ILE A 53 -2.37 -5.85 -0.03
C ILE A 53 -2.29 -5.45 -1.50
N ASN A 54 -1.29 -5.91 -2.24
CA ASN A 54 -1.15 -5.61 -3.67
C ASN A 54 -2.34 -6.17 -4.48
N ALA A 55 -2.82 -7.36 -4.12
CA ALA A 55 -4.03 -7.94 -4.71
C ALA A 55 -5.29 -7.12 -4.38
N GLU A 56 -5.45 -6.68 -3.13
CA GLU A 56 -6.59 -5.84 -2.71
C GLU A 56 -6.57 -4.47 -3.41
N ILE A 57 -5.40 -3.83 -3.50
CA ILE A 57 -5.25 -2.56 -4.25
C ILE A 57 -5.63 -2.76 -5.71
N THR A 58 -5.14 -3.83 -6.34
CA THR A 58 -5.47 -4.15 -7.74
C THR A 58 -6.98 -4.35 -7.92
N TYR A 59 -7.61 -5.09 -7.00
CA TYR A 59 -9.06 -5.27 -6.98
C TYR A 59 -9.81 -3.94 -6.85
N LEU A 60 -9.39 -3.05 -5.95
CA LEU A 60 -10.04 -1.76 -5.75
C LEU A 60 -9.91 -0.84 -6.98
N ILE A 61 -8.77 -0.86 -7.67
CA ILE A 61 -8.58 -0.14 -8.94
C ILE A 61 -9.61 -0.63 -9.98
N GLU A 62 -9.72 -1.94 -10.18
CA GLU A 62 -10.67 -2.52 -11.12
C GLU A 62 -12.13 -2.29 -10.70
N LEU A 63 -12.41 -2.35 -9.41
CA LEU A 63 -13.74 -2.06 -8.87
C LEU A 63 -14.12 -0.61 -9.11
N SER A 64 -13.17 0.32 -8.94
CA SER A 64 -13.37 1.75 -9.22
C SER A 64 -13.68 1.98 -10.69
N ARG A 65 -12.92 1.33 -11.58
CA ARG A 65 -13.17 1.35 -13.02
C ARG A 65 -14.59 0.89 -13.33
N TRP A 66 -14.96 -0.30 -12.85
CA TRP A 66 -16.29 -0.87 -13.08
C TRP A 66 -17.42 0.05 -12.57
N LYS A 67 -17.31 0.58 -11.34
CA LYS A 67 -18.32 1.49 -10.78
C LYS A 67 -18.39 2.82 -11.50
N LEU A 68 -17.27 3.38 -11.95
CA LEU A 68 -17.26 4.60 -12.76
C LEU A 68 -18.03 4.35 -14.06
N LEU A 69 -17.79 3.24 -14.75
CA LEU A 69 -18.54 2.88 -15.96
C LEU A 69 -20.04 2.68 -15.65
N GLU A 70 -20.37 2.01 -14.55
CA GLU A 70 -21.75 1.80 -14.09
C GLU A 70 -22.48 3.13 -13.85
N GLU A 71 -21.93 3.99 -12.99
CA GLU A 71 -22.57 5.25 -12.62
C GLU A 71 -22.58 6.24 -13.79
N MET A 72 -21.56 6.23 -14.66
CA MET A 72 -21.58 7.02 -15.91
C MET A 72 -22.69 6.57 -16.85
N SER A 73 -22.87 5.25 -17.02
CA SER A 73 -23.94 4.71 -17.87
C SER A 73 -25.34 5.05 -17.31
N LYS A 74 -25.47 5.12 -15.99
CA LYS A 74 -26.71 5.40 -15.27
C LYS A 74 -27.09 6.88 -15.28
N TYR A 75 -26.17 7.78 -14.92
CA TYR A 75 -26.46 9.21 -14.81
C TYR A 75 -26.26 9.97 -16.11
N PHE A 76 -25.29 9.55 -16.93
CA PHE A 76 -24.92 10.25 -18.16
C PHE A 76 -24.91 9.31 -19.38
N PRO A 77 -25.99 8.54 -19.65
CA PRO A 77 -26.00 7.50 -20.69
C PRO A 77 -25.54 8.02 -22.05
N ARG A 78 -25.97 9.23 -22.44
CA ARG A 78 -25.60 9.84 -23.72
C ARG A 78 -24.10 10.13 -23.81
N LEU A 79 -23.52 10.65 -22.74
CA LEU A 79 -22.10 10.94 -22.65
C LEU A 79 -21.30 9.63 -22.64
N PHE A 80 -21.75 8.64 -21.87
CA PHE A 80 -21.12 7.33 -21.75
C PHE A 80 -20.93 6.59 -23.09
N TYR A 81 -21.86 6.74 -24.04
CA TYR A 81 -21.72 6.14 -25.37
C TYR A 81 -20.65 6.79 -26.26
N GLN A 82 -20.05 7.91 -25.86
CA GLN A 82 -18.91 8.49 -26.58
C GLN A 82 -17.65 7.66 -26.29
N PRO A 83 -16.97 7.11 -27.32
CA PRO A 83 -15.78 6.27 -27.12
C PRO A 83 -14.69 6.94 -26.27
N SER A 84 -14.50 8.25 -26.46
CA SER A 84 -13.51 9.04 -25.72
C SER A 84 -13.73 9.02 -24.21
N VAL A 85 -14.97 8.82 -23.73
CA VAL A 85 -15.26 8.79 -22.29
C VAL A 85 -14.71 7.53 -21.64
N ILE A 86 -14.88 6.38 -22.31
CA ILE A 86 -14.37 5.09 -21.83
C ILE A 86 -12.84 5.11 -21.90
N ASP A 87 -12.28 5.56 -23.03
CA ASP A 87 -10.83 5.67 -23.21
C ASP A 87 -10.20 6.57 -22.14
N SER A 88 -10.86 7.68 -21.77
CA SER A 88 -10.41 8.56 -20.67
C SER A 88 -10.49 7.89 -19.30
N ILE A 89 -11.55 7.12 -19.01
CA ILE A 89 -11.66 6.37 -17.74
C ILE A 89 -10.55 5.32 -17.66
N ASP A 90 -10.32 4.59 -18.75
CA ASP A 90 -9.28 3.55 -18.80
C ASP A 90 -7.88 4.17 -18.63
N ALA A 91 -7.60 5.28 -19.31
CA ALA A 91 -6.35 6.01 -19.15
C ALA A 91 -6.14 6.54 -17.71
N LEU A 92 -7.18 7.06 -17.06
CA LEU A 92 -7.13 7.50 -15.66
C LEU A 92 -6.76 6.33 -14.74
N ILE A 93 -7.44 5.19 -14.91
CA ILE A 93 -7.25 3.98 -14.10
C ILE A 93 -5.85 3.40 -14.29
N ASP A 94 -5.37 3.31 -15.53
CA ASP A 94 -4.03 2.80 -15.84
C ASP A 94 -2.93 3.73 -15.31
N ASN A 95 -3.12 5.05 -15.40
CA ASN A 95 -2.17 5.99 -14.83
C ASN A 95 -2.10 5.88 -13.29
N ILE A 96 -3.24 5.73 -12.61
CA ILE A 96 -3.27 5.49 -11.16
C ILE A 96 -2.54 4.19 -10.80
N ARG A 97 -2.80 3.10 -11.55
CA ARG A 97 -2.10 1.82 -11.38
C ARG A 97 -0.60 1.98 -11.52
N ASN A 98 -0.14 2.71 -12.54
CA ASN A 98 1.27 2.95 -12.77
C ASN A 98 1.91 3.69 -11.58
N GLN A 99 1.26 4.69 -11.00
CA GLN A 99 1.79 5.42 -9.83
C GLN A 99 1.87 4.56 -8.56
N LEU A 100 1.01 3.55 -8.44
CA LEU A 100 0.96 2.63 -7.30
C LEU A 100 2.07 1.59 -7.33
N PHE A 101 2.37 1.03 -8.51
CA PHE A 101 3.28 -0.11 -8.66
C PHE A 101 4.60 0.24 -9.34
N ILE A 102 4.95 1.52 -9.42
CA ILE A 102 6.24 1.93 -9.98
C ILE A 102 7.37 1.50 -9.05
N THR A 103 8.30 0.72 -9.58
CA THR A 103 9.41 0.13 -8.81
C THR A 103 10.56 1.10 -8.58
N THR A 104 10.59 2.23 -9.28
CA THR A 104 11.63 3.24 -9.11
C THR A 104 11.31 4.14 -7.91
N GLU A 105 12.35 4.53 -7.18
CA GLU A 105 12.25 5.57 -6.17
C GLU A 105 11.86 6.90 -6.84
N ILE A 106 10.68 7.40 -6.51
CA ILE A 106 10.14 8.66 -7.00
C ILE A 106 9.79 9.51 -5.78
N SER A 107 10.15 10.79 -5.84
CA SER A 107 9.85 11.70 -4.73
C SER A 107 8.34 11.90 -4.56
N PRO A 108 7.84 12.12 -3.33
CA PRO A 108 6.41 12.40 -3.10
C PRO A 108 5.87 13.57 -3.94
N GLN A 109 6.70 14.58 -4.19
CA GLN A 109 6.36 15.76 -5.00
C GLN A 109 6.17 15.42 -6.48
N GLN A 110 6.99 14.51 -7.02
CA GLN A 110 6.83 14.05 -8.40
C GLN A 110 5.54 13.25 -8.56
N ILE A 111 5.20 12.40 -7.58
CA ILE A 111 3.93 11.65 -7.57
C ILE A 111 2.74 12.61 -7.52
N GLU A 112 2.81 13.65 -6.68
CA GLU A 112 1.78 14.70 -6.61
C GLU A 112 1.54 15.34 -7.98
N ASN A 113 2.62 15.81 -8.63
CA ASN A 113 2.55 16.46 -9.94
C ASN A 113 2.00 15.52 -11.03
N GLU A 114 2.41 14.25 -11.06
CA GLU A 114 1.92 13.28 -12.05
C GLU A 114 0.45 12.92 -11.82
N ILE A 115 0.00 12.84 -10.56
CA ILE A 115 -1.42 12.61 -10.24
C ILE A 115 -2.26 13.83 -10.62
N GLU A 116 -1.80 15.04 -10.29
CA GLU A 116 -2.47 16.27 -10.69
C GLU A 116 -2.62 16.34 -12.21
N LYS A 117 -1.54 16.08 -12.94
CA LYS A 117 -1.54 16.02 -14.41
C LYS A 117 -2.50 14.96 -14.93
N THR A 118 -2.48 13.76 -14.37
CA THR A 118 -3.38 12.65 -14.76
C THR A 118 -4.85 13.05 -14.64
N VAL A 119 -5.23 13.64 -13.50
CA VAL A 119 -6.61 14.10 -13.27
C VAL A 119 -6.98 15.25 -14.20
N GLN A 120 -6.07 16.19 -14.42
CA GLN A 120 -6.29 17.30 -15.34
C GLN A 120 -6.50 16.81 -16.78
N GLU A 121 -5.65 15.89 -17.25
CA GLU A 121 -5.75 15.30 -18.59
C GLU A 121 -7.08 14.56 -18.77
N PHE A 122 -7.51 13.79 -17.77
CA PHE A 122 -8.81 13.13 -17.76
C PHE A 122 -9.96 14.13 -18.02
N PHE A 123 -10.05 15.20 -17.24
CA PHE A 123 -11.11 16.19 -17.42
C PHE A 123 -11.00 16.96 -18.74
N VAL A 124 -9.78 17.28 -19.19
CA VAL A 124 -9.56 17.95 -20.47
C VAL A 124 -10.07 17.09 -21.63
N GLN A 125 -9.84 15.78 -21.60
CA GLN A 125 -10.33 14.86 -22.63
C GLN A 125 -11.86 14.72 -22.64
N LEU A 126 -12.52 14.93 -21.50
CA LEU A 126 -13.98 14.86 -21.40
C LEU A 126 -14.71 16.11 -21.93
N ILE A 127 -14.04 17.27 -22.03
CA ILE A 127 -14.70 18.54 -22.39
C ILE A 127 -15.41 18.47 -23.75
N PRO A 128 -14.79 17.98 -24.84
CA PRO A 128 -15.44 17.90 -26.13
C PRO A 128 -16.72 17.05 -26.08
N ALA A 129 -16.64 15.84 -25.51
CA ALA A 129 -17.79 14.94 -25.38
C ALA A 129 -18.89 15.57 -24.51
N THR A 130 -18.51 16.16 -23.37
CA THR A 130 -19.41 16.85 -22.45
C THR A 130 -20.17 17.97 -23.16
N PHE A 131 -19.49 18.84 -23.91
CA PHE A 131 -20.15 19.91 -24.67
C PHE A 131 -21.09 19.40 -25.76
N LEU A 132 -20.65 18.42 -26.56
CA LEU A 132 -21.43 17.85 -27.65
C LEU A 132 -22.69 17.12 -27.16
N CYS A 133 -22.66 16.64 -25.91
CA CYS A 133 -23.78 16.00 -25.25
C CYS A 133 -24.66 16.97 -24.42
N ILE A 134 -24.15 18.13 -24.03
CA ILE A 134 -24.92 19.20 -23.35
C ILE A 134 -25.80 19.97 -24.34
N THR A 135 -25.29 20.25 -25.54
CA THR A 135 -25.85 21.30 -26.41
C THR A 135 -26.88 20.85 -27.42
N THR A 136 -27.10 19.53 -27.59
CA THR A 136 -28.09 19.01 -28.54
C THR A 136 -28.74 17.73 -28.03
N GLY A 137 -30.01 17.50 -28.39
CA GLY A 137 -30.77 16.29 -28.02
C GLY A 137 -29.93 15.00 -28.05
N PRO A 138 -29.52 14.48 -29.21
CA PRO A 138 -28.48 13.43 -29.31
C PRO A 138 -27.06 14.05 -29.23
N CYS A 139 -26.08 13.32 -28.70
CA CYS A 139 -24.67 13.70 -28.81
C CYS A 139 -24.26 13.62 -30.29
N LYS A 140 -24.05 14.77 -30.94
CA LYS A 140 -23.79 14.81 -32.37
C LYS A 140 -22.30 14.83 -32.66
N SER A 141 -21.89 14.15 -33.73
CA SER A 141 -20.54 14.31 -34.25
C SER A 141 -20.38 15.65 -34.97
N VAL A 142 -19.14 16.12 -35.02
CA VAL A 142 -18.77 17.40 -35.64
C VAL A 142 -17.69 17.18 -36.69
N SER A 143 -17.43 18.19 -37.52
CA SER A 143 -16.31 18.15 -38.45
C SER A 143 -14.98 18.06 -37.69
N GLN A 144 -13.96 17.47 -38.31
CA GLN A 144 -12.62 17.37 -37.70
C GLN A 144 -12.06 18.75 -37.30
N SER A 145 -12.31 19.78 -38.11
CA SER A 145 -11.90 21.16 -37.79
C SER A 145 -12.52 21.67 -36.49
N TYR A 146 -13.81 21.38 -36.26
CA TYR A 146 -14.49 21.78 -35.02
C TYR A 146 -14.02 20.95 -33.84
N ALA A 147 -13.83 19.64 -34.00
CA ALA A 147 -13.26 18.76 -32.97
C ALA A 147 -11.86 19.24 -32.55
N ASN A 148 -11.01 19.60 -33.51
CA ASN A 148 -9.69 20.17 -33.24
C ASN A 148 -9.79 21.51 -32.47
N CYS A 149 -10.75 22.37 -32.81
CA CYS A 149 -10.98 23.61 -32.06
C CYS A 149 -11.36 23.34 -30.59
N LEU A 150 -12.27 22.38 -30.35
CA LEU A 150 -12.64 21.96 -29.00
C LEU A 150 -11.41 21.45 -28.24
N GLN A 151 -10.65 20.54 -28.84
CA GLN A 151 -9.47 19.94 -28.21
C GLN A 151 -8.42 21.00 -27.84
N ASN A 152 -8.10 21.91 -28.76
CA ASN A 152 -7.09 22.95 -28.55
C ASN A 152 -7.46 23.95 -27.44
N ASN A 153 -8.76 24.16 -27.18
CA ASN A 153 -9.22 25.06 -26.14
C ASN A 153 -9.58 24.35 -24.82
N SER A 154 -9.69 23.03 -24.83
CA SER A 154 -10.09 22.22 -23.66
C SER A 154 -9.25 22.49 -22.41
N PRO A 155 -7.90 22.66 -22.47
CA PRO A 155 -7.12 23.02 -21.29
C PRO A 155 -7.60 24.29 -20.55
N PHE A 156 -8.12 25.28 -21.28
CA PHE A 156 -8.63 26.53 -20.70
C PHE A 156 -10.05 26.41 -20.13
N TRP A 157 -10.73 25.31 -20.43
CA TRP A 157 -12.13 25.08 -20.09
C TRP A 157 -12.32 24.04 -18.99
N ARG A 158 -11.23 23.47 -18.47
CA ARG A 158 -11.28 22.51 -17.34
C ARG A 158 -11.99 23.07 -16.10
N THR A 159 -11.97 24.40 -15.94
CA THR A 159 -12.65 25.11 -14.84
C THR A 159 -14.16 24.91 -14.83
N PHE A 160 -14.77 24.46 -15.94
CA PHE A 160 -16.19 24.13 -15.99
C PHE A 160 -16.57 22.91 -15.12
N PHE A 161 -15.61 22.08 -14.74
CA PHE A 161 -15.82 20.99 -13.78
C PHE A 161 -15.75 21.43 -12.31
N GLY A 162 -15.55 22.72 -12.05
CA GLY A 162 -15.48 23.27 -10.69
C GLY A 162 -14.17 22.95 -9.98
N MET A 163 -14.22 22.89 -8.65
CA MET A 163 -13.04 22.64 -7.78
C MET A 163 -12.83 21.15 -7.46
N GLU A 164 -13.76 20.28 -7.86
CA GLU A 164 -13.65 18.84 -7.59
C GLU A 164 -12.42 18.18 -8.25
N PRO A 165 -11.98 18.55 -9.48
CA PRO A 165 -10.73 18.03 -10.03
C PRO A 165 -9.52 18.24 -9.11
N ASP A 166 -9.38 19.42 -8.51
CA ASP A 166 -8.24 19.72 -7.63
C ASP A 166 -8.33 18.90 -6.32
N LYS A 167 -9.54 18.73 -5.76
CA LYS A 167 -9.76 17.86 -4.60
C LYS A 167 -9.50 16.39 -4.91
N LEU A 168 -9.89 15.93 -6.09
CA LEU A 168 -9.65 14.58 -6.58
C LEU A 168 -8.14 14.31 -6.68
N SER A 169 -7.37 15.23 -7.26
CA SER A 169 -5.91 15.13 -7.32
C SER A 169 -5.30 14.97 -5.93
N ALA A 170 -5.68 15.82 -4.98
CA ALA A 170 -5.17 15.75 -3.61
C ALA A 170 -5.54 14.44 -2.91
N ASN A 171 -6.79 13.99 -3.03
CA ASN A 171 -7.26 12.74 -2.42
C ASN A 171 -6.58 11.51 -3.03
N LEU A 172 -6.42 11.48 -4.36
CA LEU A 172 -5.72 10.41 -5.06
C LEU A 172 -4.25 10.36 -4.66
N TRP A 173 -3.57 11.51 -4.60
CA TRP A 173 -2.19 11.58 -4.14
C TRP A 173 -2.02 11.03 -2.73
N GLN A 174 -2.85 11.45 -1.79
CA GLN A 174 -2.84 10.90 -0.43
C GLN A 174 -3.09 9.39 -0.41
N THR A 175 -3.98 8.89 -1.28
CA THR A 175 -4.31 7.47 -1.38
C THR A 175 -3.13 6.66 -1.94
N VAL A 176 -2.49 7.14 -3.00
CA VAL A 176 -1.31 6.52 -3.58
C VAL A 176 -0.17 6.48 -2.56
N MET A 177 0.11 7.62 -1.91
CA MET A 177 1.13 7.71 -0.88
C MET A 177 0.85 6.78 0.31
N LYS A 178 -0.42 6.67 0.72
CA LYS A 178 -0.84 5.76 1.79
C LYS A 178 -0.50 4.31 1.46
N TYR A 179 -0.82 3.83 0.26
CA TYR A 179 -0.53 2.44 -0.12
C TYR A 179 0.96 2.18 -0.29
N ARG A 180 1.70 3.13 -0.89
CA ARG A 180 3.16 3.00 -1.00
C ARG A 180 3.85 2.97 0.37
N LEU A 181 3.37 3.78 1.32
CA LEU A 181 3.88 3.76 2.69
C LEU A 181 3.57 2.43 3.40
N MET A 182 2.43 1.80 3.11
CA MET A 182 2.15 0.46 3.64
C MET A 182 3.13 -0.58 3.11
N GLU A 183 3.39 -0.60 1.81
CA GLU A 183 4.35 -1.50 1.18
C GLU A 183 5.76 -1.30 1.78
N ASP A 184 6.25 -0.06 1.82
CA ASP A 184 7.54 0.27 2.45
C ASP A 184 7.60 -0.14 3.94
N THR A 185 6.50 0.02 4.68
CA THR A 185 6.43 -0.40 6.09
C THR A 185 6.47 -1.92 6.25
N ILE A 186 5.83 -2.67 5.33
CA ILE A 186 5.88 -4.13 5.33
C ILE A 186 7.27 -4.62 4.95
N ASP A 187 7.92 -3.98 3.99
CA ASP A 187 9.30 -4.28 3.61
C ASP A 187 10.27 -4.01 4.77
N LYS A 188 10.07 -2.93 5.53
CA LYS A 188 10.86 -2.66 6.75
C LYS A 188 10.65 -3.73 7.82
N LEU A 189 9.40 -4.14 8.08
CA LEU A 189 9.12 -5.26 8.99
C LEU A 189 9.73 -6.57 8.51
N HIS A 190 9.74 -6.80 7.19
CA HIS A 190 10.31 -8.00 6.58
C HIS A 190 11.83 -8.03 6.74
N ARG A 191 12.50 -6.91 6.48
CA ARG A 191 13.94 -6.75 6.73
C ARG A 191 14.28 -6.93 8.20
N LEU A 192 13.54 -6.31 9.11
CA LEU A 192 13.73 -6.51 10.55
C LEU A 192 13.61 -7.99 10.93
N ALA A 193 12.60 -8.70 10.42
CA ALA A 193 12.43 -10.12 10.69
C ALA A 193 13.58 -10.99 10.14
N MET A 194 14.15 -10.62 8.99
CA MET A 194 15.33 -11.30 8.43
C MET A 194 16.60 -11.00 9.22
N GLU A 195 16.76 -9.76 9.66
CA GLU A 195 17.96 -9.27 10.37
C GLU A 195 18.01 -9.70 11.85
N VAL A 196 16.94 -10.31 12.39
CA VAL A 196 16.96 -10.99 13.69
C VAL A 196 18.06 -12.07 13.78
N GLU A 197 18.59 -12.57 12.66
CA GLU A 197 19.75 -13.48 12.64
C GLU A 197 21.08 -12.79 12.99
N VAL A 198 21.15 -11.45 12.96
CA VAL A 198 22.37 -10.64 13.19
C VAL A 198 22.39 -10.08 14.62
N VAL A 199 21.95 -10.89 15.60
CA VAL A 199 21.98 -10.48 17.00
C VAL A 199 23.41 -10.11 17.40
N ASN A 200 23.58 -8.92 17.98
CA ASN A 200 24.87 -8.41 18.44
C ASN A 200 25.60 -9.46 19.31
N ASN A 201 26.86 -9.77 19.00
CA ASN A 201 27.70 -10.70 19.77
C ASN A 201 27.67 -10.42 21.28
N SER A 202 27.51 -9.16 21.70
CA SER A 202 27.38 -8.80 23.12
C SER A 202 26.09 -9.31 23.77
N CYS A 203 24.99 -9.37 23.02
CA CYS A 203 23.72 -9.92 23.48
C CYS A 203 23.80 -11.45 23.59
N ILE A 204 24.35 -12.11 22.56
CA ILE A 204 24.59 -13.55 22.55
C ILE A 204 25.45 -13.95 23.76
N THR A 205 26.52 -13.20 24.02
CA THR A 205 27.40 -13.41 25.19
C THR A 205 26.65 -13.22 26.52
N LYS A 206 25.79 -12.21 26.65
CA LYS A 206 24.96 -11.99 27.85
C LYS A 206 23.95 -13.12 28.07
N HIS A 207 23.24 -13.54 27.02
CA HIS A 207 22.31 -14.67 27.10
C HIS A 207 23.05 -15.96 27.46
N ALA A 208 24.18 -16.23 26.81
CA ALA A 208 24.99 -17.40 27.09
C ALA A 208 25.53 -17.39 28.53
N ASN A 209 25.89 -16.23 29.10
CA ASN A 209 26.27 -16.10 30.51
C ASN A 209 25.11 -16.37 31.48
N VAL A 210 23.86 -16.06 31.10
CA VAL A 210 22.66 -16.26 31.92
C VAL A 210 22.16 -17.71 31.81
N MET A 211 22.14 -18.30 30.60
CA MET A 211 21.79 -19.71 30.39
C MET A 211 22.87 -20.65 30.87
N ALA A 212 24.13 -20.40 30.50
CA ALA A 212 25.30 -21.10 31.04
C ALA A 212 25.74 -20.44 32.34
N SER A 213 24.76 -20.12 33.21
CA SER A 213 25.06 -19.90 34.61
C SER A 213 26.03 -21.00 35.03
N CYS A 214 27.20 -20.60 35.50
CA CYS A 214 28.20 -21.48 36.10
C CYS A 214 27.53 -22.45 37.11
N ALA A 215 26.31 -22.16 37.60
CA ALA A 215 25.43 -23.02 38.38
C ALA A 215 25.30 -24.49 37.93
N SER A 216 25.16 -24.83 36.64
CA SER A 216 24.99 -26.25 36.26
C SER A 216 26.27 -27.08 36.38
N ILE A 217 27.44 -26.42 36.40
CA ILE A 217 28.77 -27.06 36.48
C ILE A 217 29.38 -26.89 37.88
N CYS A 218 28.98 -25.84 38.62
CA CYS A 218 29.59 -25.42 39.89
C CYS A 218 28.70 -25.67 41.10
N ILE A 219 27.41 -25.96 40.90
CA ILE A 219 26.49 -26.34 41.97
C ILE A 219 25.87 -27.67 41.55
N PRO A 220 26.04 -28.75 42.33
CA PRO A 220 25.34 -30.00 42.07
C PRO A 220 23.88 -29.80 42.48
N MET A 221 23.09 -29.12 41.66
CA MET A 221 21.66 -28.99 41.87
C MET A 221 20.91 -30.07 41.09
N LYS A 222 20.04 -30.72 41.86
CA LYS A 222 19.02 -31.67 41.48
C LYS A 222 18.35 -31.29 40.16
N GLN A 223 17.99 -32.34 39.41
CA GLN A 223 17.15 -32.32 38.22
C GLN A 223 15.86 -31.51 38.44
N GLU A 224 15.90 -30.19 38.29
CA GLU A 224 14.72 -29.36 38.14
C GLU A 224 14.72 -28.83 36.71
N THR A 225 13.96 -29.55 35.87
CA THR A 225 13.35 -29.12 34.61
C THR A 225 14.06 -27.98 33.86
N ILE A 226 14.96 -28.37 32.95
CA ILE A 226 15.64 -27.54 31.93
C ILE A 226 14.63 -26.90 30.92
N ASN A 227 13.33 -27.06 31.11
CA ASN A 227 12.33 -26.75 30.08
C ASN A 227 11.84 -25.31 30.07
N HIS A 228 12.14 -24.46 31.07
CA HIS A 228 11.61 -23.08 31.15
C HIS A 228 12.73 -22.05 31.41
N CYS A 229 12.77 -21.00 30.59
CA CYS A 229 13.64 -19.84 30.76
C CYS A 229 13.26 -19.08 32.04
N SER A 230 14.23 -18.90 32.95
CA SER A 230 14.08 -18.10 34.18
C SER A 230 13.75 -16.64 33.85
N ASP A 231 13.25 -15.87 34.82
CA ASP A 231 12.95 -14.45 34.61
C ASP A 231 14.20 -13.64 34.24
N ASP A 232 15.39 -14.04 34.73
CA ASP A 232 16.68 -13.46 34.32
C ASP A 232 16.99 -13.75 32.85
N CYS A 233 16.70 -14.96 32.39
CA CYS A 233 16.84 -15.35 30.99
C CYS A 233 15.85 -14.56 30.10
N LYS A 234 14.61 -14.36 30.54
CA LYS A 234 13.64 -13.52 29.83
C LYS A 234 14.09 -12.07 29.78
N HIS A 235 14.61 -11.53 30.89
CA HIS A 235 15.10 -10.16 30.96
C HIS A 235 16.27 -9.94 29.99
N ALA A 236 17.25 -10.85 29.99
CA ALA A 236 18.38 -10.81 29.07
C ALA A 236 17.92 -10.83 27.59
N MET A 237 16.98 -11.72 27.25
CA MET A 237 16.40 -11.77 25.90
C MET A 237 15.59 -10.52 25.54
N HIS A 238 14.87 -9.94 26.49
CA HIS A 238 14.15 -8.69 26.27
C HIS A 238 15.09 -7.52 26.03
N GLU A 239 16.19 -7.41 26.78
CA GLU A 239 17.21 -6.37 26.54
C GLU A 239 17.84 -6.53 25.16
N CYS A 240 18.16 -7.77 24.80
CA CYS A 240 18.74 -8.14 23.51
C CYS A 240 17.89 -7.75 22.30
N LEU A 241 16.57 -7.90 22.39
CA LEU A 241 15.64 -7.67 21.29
C LEU A 241 14.92 -6.32 21.38
N ARG A 242 15.24 -5.49 22.39
CA ARG A 242 14.48 -4.29 22.74
C ARG A 242 14.34 -3.29 21.59
N GLU A 243 15.44 -2.99 20.90
CA GLU A 243 15.46 -2.02 19.81
C GLU A 243 14.60 -2.50 18.64
N GLY A 244 14.83 -3.73 18.16
CA GLY A 244 14.03 -4.34 17.10
C GLY A 244 12.55 -4.49 17.47
N ALA A 245 12.22 -4.79 18.73
CA ALA A 245 10.84 -4.86 19.22
C ALA A 245 10.16 -3.48 19.25
N SER A 246 10.87 -2.42 19.64
CA SER A 246 10.35 -1.05 19.62
C SER A 246 10.04 -0.58 18.20
N ASP A 247 10.95 -0.83 17.25
CA ASP A 247 10.74 -0.49 15.84
C ASP A 247 9.59 -1.30 15.24
N TRP A 248 9.51 -2.59 15.59
CA TRP A 248 8.41 -3.46 15.19
C TRP A 248 7.04 -2.90 15.63
N ASP A 249 6.88 -2.56 16.92
CA ASP A 249 5.62 -2.01 17.45
C ASP A 249 5.25 -0.69 16.79
N SER A 250 6.25 0.16 16.51
CA SER A 250 6.06 1.41 15.77
C SER A 250 5.51 1.17 14.36
N PHE A 251 6.12 0.25 13.60
CA PHE A 251 5.68 -0.08 12.24
C PHE A 251 4.31 -0.76 12.21
N ILE A 252 4.00 -1.63 13.18
CA ILE A 252 2.66 -2.21 13.31
C ILE A 252 1.60 -1.13 13.58
N SER A 253 1.90 -0.17 14.45
CA SER A 253 1.01 0.98 14.72
C SER A 253 0.78 1.84 13.46
N VAL A 254 1.82 2.06 12.66
CA VAL A 254 1.71 2.74 11.35
C VAL A 254 0.78 1.94 10.42
N LEU A 255 0.99 0.63 10.25
CA LEU A 255 0.12 -0.20 9.41
C LEU A 255 -1.33 -0.21 9.87
N GLN A 256 -1.60 -0.26 11.18
CA GLN A 256 -2.96 -0.18 11.72
C GLN A 256 -3.64 1.14 11.35
N LYS A 257 -2.93 2.27 11.51
CA LYS A 257 -3.46 3.58 11.12
C LYS A 257 -3.73 3.66 9.62
N LEU A 258 -2.80 3.19 8.80
CA LEU A 258 -2.97 3.16 7.35
C LEU A 258 -4.12 2.22 6.96
N SER A 259 -4.34 1.09 7.64
CA SER A 259 -5.43 0.15 7.29
C SER A 259 -6.83 0.73 7.46
N THR A 260 -6.97 1.79 8.26
CA THR A 260 -8.27 2.44 8.49
C THR A 260 -8.77 3.09 7.21
N ASN A 261 -10.05 2.86 6.87
CA ASN A 261 -10.69 3.39 5.65
C ASN A 261 -9.85 3.09 4.40
N PHE A 262 -9.46 1.83 4.24
CA PHE A 262 -8.54 1.37 3.20
C PHE A 262 -9.01 1.78 1.79
N ASP A 263 -10.30 1.65 1.49
CA ASP A 263 -10.97 1.86 0.21
C ASP A 263 -11.48 3.29 -0.04
N LYS A 264 -11.36 4.18 0.95
CA LYS A 264 -11.96 5.52 0.91
C LYS A 264 -11.48 6.37 -0.27
N GLY A 265 -10.19 6.28 -0.61
CA GLY A 265 -9.60 7.05 -1.72
C GLY A 265 -10.29 6.78 -3.06
N PHE A 266 -10.49 5.50 -3.36
CA PHE A 266 -11.20 5.04 -4.56
C PHE A 266 -12.68 5.39 -4.54
N THR A 267 -13.34 5.29 -3.38
CA THR A 267 -14.74 5.73 -3.23
C THR A 267 -14.91 7.23 -3.49
N GLU A 268 -13.97 8.06 -3.05
CA GLU A 268 -14.02 9.51 -3.33
C GLU A 268 -13.63 9.84 -4.77
N LEU A 269 -12.79 9.03 -5.42
CA LEU A 269 -12.55 9.11 -6.87
C LEU A 269 -13.87 8.95 -7.64
N GLU A 270 -14.57 7.84 -7.40
CA GLU A 270 -15.85 7.51 -8.04
C GLU A 270 -16.85 8.68 -7.91
N LYS A 271 -17.06 9.14 -6.67
CA LYS A 271 -18.00 10.24 -6.39
C LYS A 271 -17.57 11.57 -6.98
N GLY A 272 -16.28 11.90 -6.90
CA GLY A 272 -15.77 13.18 -7.36
C GLY A 272 -15.89 13.34 -8.88
N VAL A 273 -15.66 12.26 -9.65
CA VAL A 273 -15.86 12.27 -11.11
C VAL A 273 -17.33 12.55 -11.44
N ILE A 274 -18.26 11.81 -10.83
CA ILE A 274 -19.70 11.98 -11.06
C ILE A 274 -20.15 13.39 -10.67
N ARG A 275 -19.74 13.90 -9.50
CA ARG A 275 -20.05 15.28 -9.07
C ARG A 275 -19.53 16.34 -10.03
N SER A 276 -18.31 16.17 -10.52
CA SER A 276 -17.68 17.12 -11.47
C SER A 276 -18.48 17.20 -12.76
N ILE A 277 -18.84 16.03 -13.32
CA ILE A 277 -19.59 15.95 -14.58
C ILE A 277 -21.01 16.49 -14.39
N SER A 278 -21.70 16.12 -13.31
CA SER A 278 -22.99 16.71 -12.94
C SER A 278 -22.90 18.23 -12.86
N TYR A 279 -21.90 18.79 -12.18
CA TYR A 279 -21.71 20.23 -12.10
C TYR A 279 -21.52 20.87 -13.48
N ALA A 280 -20.70 20.27 -14.34
CA ALA A 280 -20.48 20.77 -15.69
C ALA A 280 -21.78 20.75 -16.52
N MET A 281 -22.53 19.65 -16.46
CA MET A 281 -23.74 19.44 -17.28
C MET A 281 -24.98 20.18 -16.76
N GLU A 282 -25.14 20.29 -15.44
CA GLU A 282 -26.35 20.83 -14.82
C GLU A 282 -26.20 22.32 -14.50
N MET A 283 -25.01 22.76 -14.08
CA MET A 283 -24.78 24.14 -13.63
C MET A 283 -24.03 24.98 -14.67
N GLN A 284 -22.99 24.43 -15.30
CA GLN A 284 -22.14 25.20 -16.21
C GLN A 284 -22.55 25.09 -17.68
N ALA A 285 -23.50 24.24 -18.04
CA ALA A 285 -23.95 24.02 -19.42
C ALA A 285 -24.17 25.31 -20.23
N PRO A 286 -24.90 26.34 -19.74
CA PRO A 286 -25.09 27.59 -20.48
C PRO A 286 -23.77 28.36 -20.72
N MET A 287 -22.88 28.35 -19.73
CA MET A 287 -21.60 29.06 -19.79
C MET A 287 -20.61 28.35 -20.70
N ILE A 288 -20.56 27.02 -20.63
CA ILE A 288 -19.84 26.15 -21.56
C ILE A 288 -20.30 26.45 -22.99
N ALA A 289 -21.62 26.41 -23.22
CA ALA A 289 -22.19 26.64 -24.55
C ALA A 289 -21.83 28.01 -25.11
N LYS A 290 -22.01 29.08 -24.31
CA LYS A 290 -21.66 30.44 -24.69
C LYS A 290 -20.17 30.59 -25.02
N THR A 291 -19.31 30.00 -24.22
CA THR A 291 -17.85 30.11 -24.39
C THR A 291 -17.40 29.40 -25.64
N ILE A 292 -17.87 28.18 -25.87
CA ILE A 292 -17.50 27.37 -27.02
C ILE A 292 -18.04 27.96 -28.31
N LEU A 293 -19.31 28.40 -28.34
CA LEU A 293 -19.88 29.08 -29.51
C LEU A 293 -19.13 30.36 -29.86
N ARG A 294 -18.62 31.09 -28.86
CA ARG A 294 -17.80 32.30 -29.09
C ARG A 294 -16.42 31.98 -29.67
N LYS A 295 -15.82 30.85 -29.28
CA LYS A 295 -14.44 30.49 -29.65
C LYS A 295 -14.36 29.63 -30.92
N CYS A 296 -15.23 28.63 -31.04
CA CYS A 296 -15.27 27.69 -32.16
C CYS A 296 -16.39 27.99 -33.17
N GLY A 297 -17.28 28.93 -32.88
CA GLY A 297 -18.41 29.27 -33.75
C GLY A 297 -19.59 28.30 -33.61
N ARG A 298 -20.60 28.50 -34.47
CA ARG A 298 -21.79 27.64 -34.51
C ARG A 298 -21.42 26.23 -34.97
N ILE A 299 -22.07 25.24 -34.39
CA ILE A 299 -21.83 23.84 -34.72
C ILE A 299 -22.44 23.53 -36.10
N ASN A 300 -21.59 23.07 -37.02
CA ASN A 300 -22.04 22.40 -38.23
C ASN A 300 -22.03 20.89 -37.97
N PHE A 301 -23.21 20.33 -37.76
CA PHE A 301 -23.35 18.90 -37.52
C PHE A 301 -23.04 18.11 -38.79
N ALA A 302 -22.17 17.11 -38.66
CA ALA A 302 -22.05 16.09 -39.69
C ALA A 302 -23.21 15.09 -39.53
N LYS A 303 -23.78 14.59 -40.64
CA LYS A 303 -24.67 13.43 -40.58
C LYS A 303 -23.81 12.21 -40.29
N THR A 304 -23.96 11.62 -39.11
CA THR A 304 -23.34 10.34 -38.76
C THR A 304 -24.40 9.38 -38.25
N PRO A 305 -24.26 8.07 -38.55
CA PRO A 305 -25.11 7.04 -38.00
C PRO A 305 -24.84 6.87 -36.49
N ASP A 306 -25.90 6.61 -35.72
CA ASP A 306 -25.82 6.24 -34.31
C ASP A 306 -25.13 4.88 -34.18
N ASN A 307 -23.80 4.87 -34.01
CA ASN A 307 -23.07 3.68 -33.61
C ASN A 307 -23.13 3.55 -32.09
N ILE A 308 -24.26 3.05 -31.59
CA ILE A 308 -24.37 2.62 -30.19
C ILE A 308 -23.49 1.37 -30.03
N ARG A 309 -22.32 1.51 -29.43
CA ARG A 309 -21.52 0.35 -29.00
C ARG A 309 -22.14 -0.22 -27.73
N HIS A 310 -22.44 -1.52 -27.75
CA HIS A 310 -22.69 -2.28 -26.52
C HIS A 310 -21.35 -2.42 -25.79
N ILE A 311 -21.25 -1.89 -24.58
CA ILE A 311 -20.03 -1.98 -23.77
C ILE A 311 -20.35 -2.98 -22.67
N ASP A 312 -19.82 -4.19 -22.81
CA ASP A 312 -19.91 -5.19 -21.76
C ASP A 312 -18.70 -5.02 -20.84
N TYR A 313 -18.97 -4.62 -19.60
CA TYR A 313 -17.96 -4.53 -18.54
C TYR A 313 -18.43 -5.39 -17.36
N GLN A 314 -17.59 -6.35 -16.97
CA GLN A 314 -17.89 -7.28 -15.89
C GLN A 314 -17.36 -6.73 -14.58
N LYS A 315 -18.13 -6.96 -13.51
CA LYS A 315 -17.70 -6.65 -12.15
C LYS A 315 -16.50 -7.54 -11.80
N PRO A 316 -15.41 -6.99 -11.25
CA PRO A 316 -14.27 -7.81 -10.86
C PRO A 316 -14.65 -8.77 -9.72
N ASP A 317 -14.07 -9.96 -9.76
CA ASP A 317 -14.23 -10.96 -8.70
C ASP A 317 -13.63 -10.46 -7.38
N PRO A 318 -14.32 -10.65 -6.24
CA PRO A 318 -13.80 -10.24 -4.95
C PRO A 318 -12.54 -11.05 -4.61
N VAL A 319 -11.57 -10.40 -3.98
CA VAL A 319 -10.37 -11.08 -3.46
C VAL A 319 -10.81 -12.12 -2.43
N GLN A 320 -10.67 -13.41 -2.77
CA GLN A 320 -10.91 -14.49 -1.82
C GLN A 320 -9.81 -14.47 -0.75
N LYS A 321 -10.16 -14.13 0.49
CA LYS A 321 -9.27 -14.24 1.66
C LYS A 321 -9.00 -15.72 2.02
N ARG A 322 -8.31 -16.47 1.16
CA ARG A 322 -7.89 -17.86 1.44
C ARG A 322 -6.43 -17.94 1.90
N VAL A 323 -6.00 -17.21 2.94
CA VAL A 323 -4.71 -17.51 3.60
C VAL A 323 -4.69 -17.22 5.11
N VAL A 324 -5.55 -16.35 5.66
CA VAL A 324 -5.52 -16.06 7.12
C VAL A 324 -6.03 -17.24 7.97
N PHE A 325 -6.80 -18.17 7.40
CA PHE A 325 -7.28 -19.36 8.13
C PHE A 325 -6.27 -20.49 8.27
N THR A 326 -5.14 -20.46 7.54
CA THR A 326 -4.14 -21.53 7.61
C THR A 326 -3.17 -21.38 8.80
N ILE A 327 -3.10 -20.20 9.43
CA ILE A 327 -2.23 -19.95 10.60
C ILE A 327 -2.92 -20.33 11.93
N ARG A 328 -4.25 -20.54 11.95
CA ARG A 328 -4.99 -20.97 13.15
C ARG A 328 -5.32 -22.47 13.23
N GLN A 329 -4.88 -23.28 12.27
CA GLN A 329 -5.16 -24.73 12.26
C GLN A 329 -3.94 -25.64 12.41
N VAL A 330 -2.78 -25.12 12.81
CA VAL A 330 -1.75 -25.96 13.42
C VAL A 330 -1.98 -25.94 14.93
N LYS A 331 -2.90 -26.80 15.38
CA LYS A 331 -2.99 -27.20 16.78
C LYS A 331 -1.87 -28.18 17.11
#